data_AF-A0A0M8YBS7-F1
#
_entry.id   AF-A0A0M8YBS7-F1
#
_cell.length_a   1.000
_cell.length_b   1.000
_cell.length_c   1.000
_cell.angle_alpha   90.00
_cell.angle_beta   90.00
_cell.angle_gamma   90.00
#
_symmetry.space_group_name_H-M   'P 1'
#
loop_
_entity.id
_entity.type
_entity.pdbx_description
1 polymer ?
#
loop_
_entity_poly.entity_id
_entity_poly.type
_entity_poly.pdbx_seq_one_letter_code
_entity_poly.pdbx_strand_id
1 'polypeptide(L)'
;MTLARLAARHGVATVHSPADGAVVPVPETTVVAVLAALGVDASTPEAVAAALGAVERADRESLLPPTLVHWRTGDGSEGPGTGPREETGPPGEPPLRPPA
;
A
#
# COMPACT_ATOMS: atom_id res chain seq x y z
N MET A 1 20.83 -1.38 -17.68
CA MET A 1 19.96 -1.51 -16.49
C MET A 1 20.65 -0.75 -15.37
N THR A 2 20.07 0.34 -14.88
CA THR A 2 20.82 1.44 -14.23
C THR A 2 20.67 1.47 -12.71
N LEU A 3 21.69 2.01 -12.03
CA LEU A 3 21.72 2.28 -10.58
C LEU A 3 20.46 3.03 -10.11
N ALA A 4 19.97 3.99 -10.90
CA ALA A 4 18.77 4.76 -10.60
C ALA A 4 17.49 3.89 -10.48
N ARG A 5 17.38 2.82 -11.27
CA ARG A 5 16.24 1.90 -11.20
C ARG A 5 16.29 1.06 -9.92
N LEU A 6 17.48 0.63 -9.50
CA LEU A 6 17.66 -0.09 -8.24
C LEU A 6 17.37 0.84 -7.05
N ALA A 7 17.90 2.06 -7.08
CA ALA A 7 17.64 3.08 -6.07
C ALA A 7 16.13 3.36 -5.91
N ALA A 8 15.41 3.57 -7.00
CA ALA A 8 13.96 3.79 -6.97
C ALA A 8 13.19 2.63 -6.32
N ARG A 9 13.61 1.38 -6.52
CA ARG A 9 12.94 0.20 -5.96
C ARG A 9 13.16 0.05 -4.46
N HIS A 10 14.30 0.51 -3.96
CA HIS A 10 14.61 0.52 -2.53
C HIS A 10 14.22 1.83 -1.83
N GLY A 11 13.56 2.76 -2.53
CA GLY A 11 13.15 4.05 -1.97
C GLY A 11 14.31 5.05 -1.78
N VAL A 12 15.44 4.83 -2.44
CA VAL A 12 16.61 5.72 -2.38
C VAL A 12 16.46 6.83 -3.42
N ALA A 13 16.35 8.07 -2.97
CA ALA A 13 16.29 9.23 -3.84
C ALA A 13 17.68 9.53 -4.43
N THR A 14 17.78 9.63 -5.76
CA THR A 14 19.02 10.01 -6.46
C THR A 14 19.18 11.52 -6.63
N VAL A 15 18.20 12.29 -6.16
CA VAL A 15 18.15 13.75 -6.22
C VAL A 15 17.41 14.26 -4.98
N HIS A 16 17.84 15.38 -4.41
CA HIS A 16 17.14 16.03 -3.30
C HIS A 16 17.13 17.55 -3.48
N SER A 17 16.19 18.22 -2.80
CA SER A 17 16.15 19.69 -2.74
C SER A 17 16.45 20.12 -1.31
N PRO A 18 17.59 20.75 -1.02
CA PRO A 18 17.84 21.39 0.26
C PRO A 18 16.92 22.60 0.46
N ALA A 19 16.97 23.18 1.66
CA ALA A 19 16.11 24.31 2.04
C ALA A 19 16.33 25.57 1.20
N ASP A 20 17.46 25.65 0.48
CA ASP A 20 17.77 26.70 -0.49
C ASP A 20 17.03 26.54 -1.83
N GLY A 21 16.26 25.46 -2.01
CA GLY A 21 15.44 25.19 -3.19
C GLY A 21 16.21 24.67 -4.40
N ALA A 22 17.52 24.39 -4.27
CA ALA A 22 18.32 23.86 -5.35
C ALA A 22 18.07 22.36 -5.55
N VAL A 23 17.94 21.87 -6.79
CA VAL A 23 17.85 20.43 -7.06
C VAL A 23 19.27 19.86 -7.19
N VAL A 24 19.70 19.06 -6.22
CA VAL A 24 21.07 18.55 -6.14
C VAL A 24 21.10 17.04 -6.44
N PRO A 25 21.85 16.62 -7.49
CA PRO A 25 22.04 15.20 -7.78
C PRO A 25 22.93 14.55 -6.71
N VAL A 26 22.58 13.34 -6.31
CA VAL A 26 23.36 12.56 -5.34
C VAL A 26 24.47 11.81 -6.08
N PRO A 27 25.73 11.85 -5.60
CA PRO A 27 26.82 11.06 -6.18
C PRO A 27 26.52 9.56 -6.19
N GLU A 28 26.95 8.86 -7.24
CA GLU A 28 26.73 7.41 -7.38
C GLU A 28 27.33 6.61 -6.22
N THR A 29 28.50 7.03 -5.72
CA THR A 29 29.16 6.41 -4.56
C THR A 29 28.31 6.47 -3.29
N THR A 30 27.60 7.57 -3.08
CA THR A 30 26.66 7.73 -1.95
C THR A 30 25.47 6.80 -2.11
N VAL A 31 24.91 6.70 -3.32
CA VAL A 31 23.79 5.78 -3.60
C VAL A 31 24.20 4.32 -3.36
N VAL A 32 25.40 3.92 -3.81
CA VAL A 32 25.95 2.58 -3.56
C VAL A 32 26.15 2.33 -2.06
N ALA A 33 26.67 3.30 -1.31
CA ALA A 33 26.87 3.16 0.14
C ALA A 33 25.54 3.02 0.89
N VAL A 34 24.50 3.78 0.51
CA VAL A 34 23.16 3.66 1.10
C VAL A 34 22.52 2.32 0.77
N LEU A 35 22.64 1.86 -0.49
CA LEU A 35 22.15 0.54 -0.89
C LEU A 35 22.85 -0.58 -0.11
N ALA A 36 24.17 -0.47 0.09
CA ALA A 36 24.92 -1.41 0.91
C ALA A 36 24.45 -1.41 2.37
N ALA A 37 24.13 -0.23 2.93
CA ALA A 37 23.55 -0.13 4.28
C ALA A 37 22.15 -0.76 4.39
N LEU A 38 21.38 -0.79 3.29
CA LEU A 38 20.11 -1.52 3.17
C LEU A 38 20.30 -3.03 2.89
N GLY A 39 21.55 -3.50 2.83
CA GLY A 39 21.90 -4.90 2.57
C GLY A 39 21.93 -5.29 1.09
N VAL A 40 21.96 -4.31 0.17
CA VAL A 40 21.96 -4.53 -1.28
C VAL A 40 23.34 -4.19 -1.85
N ASP A 41 24.00 -5.17 -2.49
CA ASP A 41 25.27 -4.93 -3.17
C ASP A 41 25.04 -4.25 -4.55
N ALA A 42 25.53 -3.02 -4.67
CA ALA A 42 25.50 -2.23 -5.90
C ALA A 42 26.91 -1.78 -6.33
N SER A 43 27.96 -2.43 -5.81
CA SER A 43 29.36 -2.05 -6.03
C SER A 43 29.85 -2.20 -7.48
N THR A 44 29.17 -3.04 -8.28
CA THR A 44 29.47 -3.29 -9.69
C THR A 44 28.20 -3.34 -10.53
N PRO A 45 28.29 -3.07 -11.85
CA PRO A 45 27.15 -3.21 -12.76
C PRO A 45 26.52 -4.61 -12.73
N GLU A 46 27.34 -5.65 -12.59
CA GLU A 46 26.93 -7.04 -12.47
C GLU A 46 26.16 -7.28 -11.16
N ALA A 47 26.65 -6.74 -10.04
CA ALA A 47 25.96 -6.80 -8.75
C ALA A 47 24.59 -6.09 -8.80
N VAL A 48 24.52 -4.93 -9.45
CA VAL A 48 23.24 -4.21 -9.67
C VAL A 48 22.24 -5.07 -10.45
N ALA A 49 22.69 -5.73 -11.51
CA ALA A 49 21.85 -6.61 -12.30
C ALA A 49 21.38 -7.85 -11.51
N ALA A 50 22.27 -8.45 -10.73
CA ALA A 50 21.95 -9.59 -9.86
C ALA A 50 20.97 -9.22 -8.76
N ALA A 51 21.18 -8.09 -8.08
CA ALA A 51 20.30 -7.57 -7.04
C ALA A 51 18.90 -7.28 -7.59
N LEU A 52 18.80 -6.63 -8.75
CA LEU A 52 17.52 -6.37 -9.41
C LEU A 52 16.78 -7.67 -9.74
N GLY A 53 17.50 -8.67 -10.28
CA GLY A 53 16.92 -9.98 -10.59
C GLY A 53 16.47 -10.75 -9.34
N ALA A 54 17.16 -10.60 -8.21
CA ALA A 54 16.77 -11.20 -6.94
C ALA A 54 15.48 -10.57 -6.39
N VAL A 55 15.37 -9.24 -6.42
CA VAL A 55 14.14 -8.53 -5.99
C VAL A 55 12.96 -8.90 -6.90
N GLU A 56 13.15 -8.90 -8.22
CA GLU A 56 12.08 -9.28 -9.17
C GLU A 56 11.62 -10.73 -9.03
N ARG A 57 12.50 -11.63 -8.57
CA ARG A 57 12.15 -13.01 -8.25
C ARG A 57 11.34 -13.09 -6.95
N ALA A 58 11.81 -12.42 -5.90
CA ALA A 58 11.12 -12.39 -4.61
C ALA A 58 9.70 -11.83 -4.72
N ASP A 59 9.50 -10.81 -5.55
CA ASP A 59 8.16 -10.26 -5.83
C ASP A 59 7.28 -11.24 -6.60
N ARG A 60 7.85 -12.02 -7.52
CA ARG A 60 7.11 -13.06 -8.27
C ARG A 60 6.71 -14.25 -7.42
N GLU A 61 7.55 -14.60 -6.45
CA GLU A 61 7.33 -15.72 -5.54
C GLU A 61 6.41 -15.35 -4.37
N SER A 62 6.26 -14.06 -4.07
CA SER A 62 5.37 -13.58 -3.01
C SER A 62 3.92 -13.59 -3.47
N LEU A 63 3.14 -14.54 -2.92
CA LEU A 63 1.70 -14.63 -3.16
C LEU A 63 0.89 -13.48 -2.52
N LEU A 64 1.45 -12.86 -1.48
CA LEU A 64 0.85 -11.74 -0.77
C LEU A 64 1.89 -10.62 -0.61
N PRO A 65 1.46 -9.34 -0.59
CA PRO A 65 2.35 -8.25 -0.21
C PRO A 65 2.89 -8.45 1.21
N PRO A 66 4.16 -8.07 1.49
CA PRO A 66 4.76 -8.24 2.80
C PRO A 66 4.00 -7.50 3.91
N THR A 67 3.41 -6.34 3.57
CA THR A 67 2.54 -5.57 4.45
C THR A 67 1.40 -4.98 3.63
N LEU A 68 0.16 -5.19 4.08
CA LEU A 68 -1.03 -4.55 3.53
C LEU A 68 -1.53 -3.51 4.53
N VAL A 69 -1.49 -2.22 4.15
CA VAL A 69 -2.12 -1.15 4.93
C VAL A 69 -3.43 -0.79 4.25
N HIS A 70 -4.54 -0.90 4.98
CA HIS A 70 -5.83 -0.43 4.53
C HIS A 70 -6.27 0.75 5.39
N TRP A 71 -6.85 1.77 4.75
CA TRP A 71 -7.42 2.88 5.49
C TRP A 71 -8.69 2.39 6.19
N ARG A 72 -8.76 2.55 7.52
CA ARG A 72 -10.03 2.41 8.21
C ARG A 72 -10.82 3.70 7.97
N THR A 73 -11.59 3.74 6.90
CA THR A 73 -12.70 4.69 6.82
C THR A 73 -13.57 4.39 8.04
N GLY A 74 -13.74 5.35 8.95
CA GLY A 74 -14.40 5.12 10.23
C GLY A 74 -15.71 4.36 10.03
N ASP A 75 -15.72 3.09 10.41
CA ASP A 75 -16.89 2.27 10.60
C ASP A 75 -17.50 2.68 11.94
N GLY A 76 -18.05 3.89 11.97
CA GLY A 76 -19.11 4.25 12.90
C GLY A 76 -20.46 3.67 12.46
N SER A 77 -20.49 2.46 11.91
CA SER A 77 -21.72 1.72 11.65
C SER A 77 -21.46 0.24 11.90
N GLU A 78 -22.14 -0.24 12.94
CA GLU A 78 -22.19 -1.59 13.46
C GLU A 78 -22.02 -2.70 12.41
N GLY A 79 -21.34 -3.76 12.85
CA GLY A 79 -21.33 -5.05 12.15
C GLY A 79 -22.75 -5.54 11.83
N PRO A 80 -22.88 -6.57 10.98
CA PRO A 80 -24.17 -7.01 10.47
C PRO A 80 -25.07 -7.45 11.63
N GLY A 81 -25.97 -6.55 12.04
CA GLY A 81 -27.10 -6.84 12.89
C GLY A 81 -27.97 -7.87 12.18
N THR A 82 -27.68 -9.13 12.45
CA THR A 82 -28.56 -10.25 12.15
C THR A 82 -29.72 -10.12 13.12
N GLY A 83 -30.81 -9.51 12.67
CA GLY A 83 -32.06 -9.45 13.38
C GLY A 83 -33.17 -9.07 12.41
N PRO A 84 -34.16 -9.94 12.15
CA PRO A 84 -35.32 -9.54 11.37
C PRO A 84 -36.05 -8.44 12.15
N ARG A 85 -36.27 -7.30 11.50
CA ARG A 85 -37.19 -6.29 12.02
C ARG A 85 -38.60 -6.87 11.96
N GLU A 86 -39.06 -7.45 13.07
CA GLU A 86 -40.48 -7.68 13.30
C GLU A 86 -41.14 -6.30 13.50
N GLU A 87 -41.65 -5.77 12.40
CA GLU A 87 -42.67 -4.74 12.37
C GLU A 87 -43.90 -5.26 13.14
N THR A 88 -43.93 -5.03 14.46
CA THR A 88 -45.15 -5.20 15.25
C THR A 88 -46.02 -3.97 15.00
N GLY A 89 -46.74 -3.98 13.89
CA GLY A 89 -47.88 -3.09 13.69
C GLY A 89 -48.97 -3.40 14.73
N PRO A 90 -49.74 -2.40 15.21
CA PRO A 90 -50.80 -2.64 16.18
C PRO A 90 -51.86 -3.60 15.62
N PRO A 91 -52.50 -4.42 16.49
CA PRO A 91 -53.43 -5.46 16.06
C PRO A 91 -54.66 -4.86 15.38
N GLY A 92 -55.05 -5.50 14.27
CA GLY A 92 -56.08 -5.03 13.36
C GLY A 92 -57.43 -4.75 14.00
N GLU A 93 -58.02 -3.62 13.61
CA GLU A 93 -59.47 -3.43 13.66
C GLU A 93 -60.14 -4.27 12.55
N PRO A 94 -61.15 -5.07 12.87
CA PRO A 94 -61.87 -5.88 11.88
C PRO A 94 -62.78 -5.01 10.99
N PRO A 95 -63.15 -5.48 9.79
CA PRO A 95 -63.86 -4.67 8.81
C PRO A 95 -65.34 -4.52 9.19
N LEU A 96 -65.80 -3.29 9.35
CA LEU A 96 -67.23 -3.00 9.44
C LEU A 96 -67.75 -2.54 8.06
N ARG A 97 -68.63 -3.38 7.50
CA ARG A 97 -69.42 -3.13 6.28
C ARG A 97 -70.40 -1.95 6.48
N PRO A 98 -70.86 -1.31 5.39
CA PRO A 98 -71.67 -0.08 5.46
C PRO A 98 -73.14 -0.38 5.77
N PRO A 99 -73.90 0.62 6.25
CA PRO A 99 -75.34 0.65 6.01
C PRO A 99 -75.85 1.97 5.38
N ALA A 100 -76.67 1.77 4.34
CA ALA A 100 -77.70 2.61 3.70
C ALA A 100 -77.29 3.94 3.02
#